data_AF-A0A1I4QN44-F1
#
_entry.id   AF-A0A1I4QN44-F1
#
_cell.length_a   1.000
_cell.length_b   1.000
_cell.length_c   1.000
_cell.angle_alpha   90.00
_cell.angle_beta   90.00
_cell.angle_gamma   90.00
#
_symmetry.space_group_name_H-M   'P 1'
#
loop_
_entity.id
_entity.type
_entity.pdbx_description
1 polymer ?
#
loop_
_entity_poly.entity_id
_entity_poly.type
_entity_poly.pdbx_seq_one_letter_code
_entity_poly.pdbx_strand_id
1 'polypeptide(L)'
;MTRRLTDEAFLNALDDLIVEDILDMTGDELRAEIVSEGGDPDAIEAECRAALERAIREAEGRTPIAWSLDPVSPRVEIEEAPAASSLPAVGSFW
;
A
#
# COMPACT_ATOMS: atom_id res chain seq x y z
N MET A 1 -29.95 -5.08 15.45
CA MET A 1 -29.97 -6.31 14.65
C MET A 1 -28.53 -6.69 14.33
N THR A 2 -27.97 -7.69 15.00
CA THR A 2 -26.65 -8.25 14.63
C THR A 2 -26.87 -9.16 13.42
N ARG A 3 -26.47 -8.67 12.24
CA ARG A 3 -26.46 -9.48 11.02
C ARG A 3 -25.41 -10.58 11.24
N ARG A 4 -25.82 -11.85 11.32
CA ARG A 4 -24.87 -12.96 11.43
C ARG A 4 -23.96 -12.94 10.20
N LEU A 5 -22.66 -12.99 10.42
CA LEU A 5 -21.67 -13.18 9.36
C LEU A 5 -21.89 -14.55 8.72
N THR A 6 -21.56 -14.67 7.44
CA THR A 6 -21.41 -15.98 6.80
C THR A 6 -20.15 -16.65 7.36
N ASP A 7 -20.09 -17.98 7.32
CA ASP A 7 -18.95 -18.74 7.84
C ASP A 7 -17.63 -18.28 7.21
N GLU A 8 -17.62 -18.00 5.90
CA GLU A 8 -16.46 -17.43 5.18
C GLU A 8 -16.06 -16.05 5.71
N ALA A 9 -17.02 -15.15 5.89
CA ALA A 9 -16.73 -13.81 6.40
C ALA A 9 -16.26 -13.83 7.88
N PHE A 10 -16.68 -14.85 8.63
CA PHE A 10 -16.20 -15.08 9.98
C PHE A 10 -14.76 -15.60 10.00
N LEU A 11 -14.42 -16.57 9.14
CA LEU A 11 -13.05 -17.08 9.02
C LEU A 11 -12.07 -15.99 8.58
N ASN A 12 -12.44 -15.18 7.58
CA ASN A 12 -11.59 -14.06 7.16
C ASN A 12 -11.36 -13.05 8.29
N ALA A 13 -12.39 -12.76 9.09
CA ALA A 13 -12.25 -11.87 10.24
C ALA A 13 -11.38 -12.46 11.37
N LEU A 14 -11.35 -13.79 11.50
CA LEU A 14 -10.42 -14.46 12.42
C LEU A 14 -8.99 -14.40 11.91
N ASP A 15 -8.78 -14.62 10.62
CA ASP A 15 -7.44 -14.50 10.00
C ASP A 15 -6.88 -13.09 10.17
N ASP A 16 -7.70 -12.06 9.92
CA ASP A 16 -7.32 -10.66 10.12
C ASP A 16 -6.91 -10.39 11.58
N LEU A 17 -7.68 -10.91 12.55
CA LEU A 17 -7.39 -10.75 13.98
C LEU A 17 -6.08 -11.43 14.39
N ILE A 18 -5.82 -12.63 13.87
CA ILE A 18 -4.58 -13.36 14.15
C ILE A 18 -3.37 -12.61 13.57
N VAL A 19 -3.51 -12.05 12.37
CA VAL A 19 -2.45 -11.23 11.77
C VAL A 19 -2.20 -9.97 12.59
N GLU A 20 -3.24 -9.28 13.05
CA GLU A 20 -3.09 -8.11 13.92
C GLU A 20 -2.34 -8.44 15.21
N ASP A 21 -2.69 -9.54 15.88
CA ASP A 21 -2.03 -9.99 17.11
C ASP A 21 -0.54 -10.28 16.88
N ILE A 22 -0.21 -10.99 15.79
CA ILE A 22 1.19 -11.26 15.40
C ILE A 22 1.96 -9.96 15.12
N LEU A 23 1.33 -8.97 14.49
CA LEU A 23 1.96 -7.68 14.17
C LEU A 23 2.20 -6.81 15.41
N ASP A 24 1.38 -6.98 16.45
CA ASP A 24 1.54 -6.29 17.73
C ASP A 24 2.63 -6.93 18.62
N MET A 25 2.99 -8.20 18.38
CA MET A 25 4.06 -8.87 19.10
C MET A 25 5.45 -8.32 18.75
N THR A 26 6.31 -8.23 19.75
CA THR A 26 7.75 -8.05 19.53
C THR A 26 8.37 -9.29 18.90
N GLY A 27 9.53 -9.14 18.26
CA GLY A 27 10.23 -10.27 17.64
C GLY A 27 10.61 -11.39 18.62
N ASP A 28 10.88 -11.05 19.88
CA ASP A 28 11.21 -12.04 20.92
C ASP A 28 9.95 -12.78 21.42
N GLU A 29 8.81 -12.08 21.54
CA GLU A 29 7.51 -12.68 21.88
C GLU A 29 7.06 -13.65 20.78
N LEU A 30 7.16 -13.23 19.52
CA LEU A 30 6.81 -14.09 18.39
C LEU A 30 7.71 -15.34 18.34
N ARG A 31 9.03 -15.20 18.59
CA ARG A 31 9.94 -16.36 18.65
C ARG A 31 9.58 -17.30 19.80
N ALA A 32 9.22 -16.77 20.97
CA ALA A 32 8.79 -17.58 22.11
C ALA A 32 7.50 -18.35 21.81
N GLU A 33 6.53 -17.70 21.16
CA GLU A 33 5.26 -18.32 20.77
C GLU A 33 5.49 -19.47 19.79
N ILE A 34 6.28 -19.25 18.73
CA ILE A 34 6.66 -20.28 17.75
C ILE A 34 7.25 -21.51 18.45
N VAL A 35 8.19 -21.30 19.38
CA VAL A 35 8.82 -22.41 20.13
C VAL A 35 7.81 -23.11 21.03
N SER A 36 6.89 -22.37 21.66
CA SER A 36 5.86 -22.92 22.54
C SER A 36 4.90 -23.86 21.80
N GLU A 37 4.61 -23.56 20.54
CA GLU A 37 3.81 -24.40 19.65
C GLU A 37 4.59 -25.58 19.03
N GLY A 38 5.89 -25.69 19.34
CA GLY A 38 6.77 -26.74 18.83
C GLY A 38 7.33 -26.45 17.43
N GLY A 39 7.23 -25.21 16.97
CA GLY A 39 7.85 -24.72 15.74
C GLY A 39 9.34 -24.45 15.87
N ASP A 40 10.01 -24.32 14.73
CA ASP A 40 11.41 -23.89 14.62
C ASP A 40 11.46 -22.48 14.01
N PRO A 41 11.78 -21.43 14.81
CA PRO A 41 11.85 -20.06 14.32
C PRO A 41 12.82 -19.87 13.16
N ASP A 42 13.92 -20.62 13.14
CA ASP A 42 14.96 -20.48 12.11
C ASP A 42 14.49 -21.11 10.79
N ALA A 43 13.76 -22.22 10.86
CA ALA A 43 13.14 -22.84 9.69
C ALA A 43 12.07 -21.93 9.06
N ILE A 44 11.23 -21.29 9.89
CA ILE A 44 10.21 -20.34 9.43
C ILE A 44 10.88 -19.11 8.81
N GLU A 45 11.92 -18.55 9.45
CA GLU A 45 12.68 -17.42 8.89
C GLU A 45 13.28 -17.76 7.52
N ALA A 46 13.85 -18.95 7.36
CA ALA A 46 14.41 -19.41 6.10
C ALA A 46 13.35 -19.57 5.01
N GLU A 47 12.16 -20.09 5.35
CA GLU A 47 11.04 -20.21 4.43
C GLU A 47 10.52 -18.84 3.98
N CYS A 48 10.31 -17.91 4.93
CA CYS A 48 9.89 -16.53 4.63
C CYS A 48 10.89 -15.83 3.72
N ARG A 49 12.21 -16.00 3.97
CA ARG A 49 13.26 -15.43 3.11
C ARG A 49 13.20 -16.00 1.70
N ALA A 50 13.07 -17.32 1.56
CA ALA A 50 12.96 -17.96 0.24
C ALA A 50 11.70 -17.52 -0.51
N ALA A 51 10.58 -17.32 0.20
CA ALA A 51 9.35 -16.80 -0.37
C ALA A 51 9.50 -15.36 -0.86
N LEU A 52 10.12 -14.49 -0.05
CA LEU A 52 10.42 -13.11 -0.43
C LEU A 52 11.34 -13.04 -1.66
N GLU A 53 12.42 -13.81 -1.68
CA GLU A 53 13.33 -13.87 -2.83
C GLU A 53 12.64 -14.36 -4.11
N ARG A 54 11.68 -15.28 -3.98
CA ARG A 54 10.84 -15.72 -5.12
C ARG A 54 9.95 -14.58 -5.60
N ALA A 55 9.28 -13.87 -4.68
CA ALA A 55 8.42 -12.75 -4.99
C ALA A 55 9.19 -11.60 -5.66
N ILE A 56 10.41 -11.29 -5.18
CA ILE A 56 11.30 -10.30 -5.80
C ILE A 56 11.65 -10.70 -7.23
N ARG A 57 12.09 -11.94 -7.46
CA ARG A 57 12.42 -12.43 -8.82
C ARG A 57 11.21 -12.38 -9.76
N GLU A 58 10.04 -12.72 -9.26
CA GLU A 58 8.79 -12.63 -10.03
C GLU A 58 8.42 -11.18 -10.35
N ALA A 59 8.61 -10.27 -9.39
CA ALA A 59 8.39 -8.84 -9.59
C ALA A 59 9.41 -8.21 -10.56
N GLU A 60 10.68 -8.65 -10.54
CA GLU A 60 11.71 -8.20 -11.49
C GLU A 60 11.49 -8.76 -12.90
N GLY A 61 10.99 -10.00 -13.02
CA GLY A 61 10.63 -10.62 -14.29
C GLY A 61 9.35 -10.03 -14.92
N ARG A 62 8.54 -9.34 -14.13
CA ARG A 62 7.40 -8.53 -14.59
C ARG A 62 7.90 -7.11 -14.76
N THR A 63 8.16 -6.69 -16.01
CA THR A 63 8.51 -5.32 -16.44
C THR A 63 8.07 -4.24 -15.44
N PRO A 64 8.95 -3.33 -15.00
CA PRO A 64 8.62 -2.37 -13.96
C PRO A 64 7.36 -1.59 -14.33
N ILE A 65 6.36 -1.59 -13.43
CA ILE A 65 5.42 -0.47 -13.40
C ILE A 65 6.29 0.76 -13.18
N ALA A 66 6.30 1.66 -14.15
CA ALA A 66 7.03 2.91 -14.10
C ALA A 66 6.55 3.72 -12.90
N TRP A 67 7.19 3.55 -11.74
CA TRP A 67 7.30 4.60 -10.75
C TRP A 67 8.37 5.59 -11.22
N SER A 68 8.22 6.09 -12.45
CA SER A 68 8.71 7.41 -12.76
C SER A 68 7.89 8.38 -11.91
N LEU A 69 8.38 8.66 -10.70
CA LEU A 69 8.01 9.85 -9.93
C LEU A 69 8.66 11.09 -10.55
N ASP A 70 8.48 11.24 -11.86
CA ASP A 70 8.47 12.51 -12.56
C ASP A 70 7.46 12.33 -13.68
N PRO A 71 6.31 13.03 -13.69
CA PRO A 71 5.67 13.25 -14.96
C PRO A 71 6.71 14.01 -15.80
N VAL A 72 7.08 13.45 -16.96
CA VAL A 72 7.63 14.28 -18.03
C VAL A 72 6.49 15.23 -18.37
N SER A 73 6.41 16.35 -17.65
CA SER A 73 5.57 17.47 -18.00
C SER A 73 6.00 17.81 -19.42
N PRO A 74 5.12 17.69 -20.43
CA PRO A 74 5.40 18.36 -21.68
C PRO A 74 5.60 19.83 -21.30
N ARG A 75 6.78 20.36 -21.60
CA ARG A 75 7.02 21.80 -21.52
C ARG A 75 6.01 22.45 -22.44
N VAL A 76 4.87 22.86 -21.89
CA VAL A 76 3.98 23.80 -22.54
C VAL A 76 4.78 25.09 -22.60
N GLU A 77 5.34 25.39 -23.76
CA GLU A 77 5.77 26.74 -24.09
C GLU A 77 4.52 27.60 -23.97
N ILE A 78 4.40 28.32 -22.86
CA ILE A 78 3.36 29.32 -22.70
C ILE A 78 3.76 30.44 -23.64
N GLU A 79 3.15 30.45 -24.82
CA GLU A 79 3.15 31.61 -25.70
C GLU A 79 2.60 32.78 -24.88
N GLU A 80 3.44 33.78 -24.66
CA GLU A 80 3.09 34.98 -23.91
C GLU A 80 2.01 35.74 -24.68
N ALA A 81 0.74 35.53 -24.34
CA ALA A 81 -0.35 36.31 -24.91
C ALA A 81 -0.16 37.78 -24.54
N PRO A 82 -0.30 38.72 -25.50
CA PRO A 82 -0.04 40.12 -25.25
C PRO A 82 -1.03 40.67 -24.22
N ALA A 83 -0.52 41.45 -23.28
CA ALA A 83 -1.29 42.15 -22.26
C ALA A 83 -2.36 43.06 -22.90
N ALA A 84 -3.58 42.55 -23.05
CA ALA A 84 -4.76 43.34 -23.33
C ALA A 84 -5.56 43.51 -22.04
N SER A 85 -5.15 44.49 -21.24
CA SER A 85 -5.96 45.03 -20.15
C SER A 85 -7.06 45.91 -20.76
N SER A 86 -8.28 45.38 -20.84
CA SER A 86 -9.50 46.19 -20.93
C SER A 86 -10.61 45.51 -20.15
N LEU A 87 -10.71 45.89 -18.87
CA LEU A 87 -11.82 45.53 -17.98
C LEU A 87 -13.15 46.03 -18.58
N PRO A 88 -14.24 45.25 -18.57
CA PRO A 88 -15.56 45.80 -18.87
C PRO A 88 -16.04 46.67 -17.70
N ALA A 89 -16.65 47.80 -18.06
CA ALA A 89 -17.12 48.82 -17.14
C ALA A 89 -18.10 48.27 -16.08
N VAL A 90 -17.83 48.58 -14.82
CA VAL A 90 -18.78 48.41 -13.71
C VAL A 90 -20.00 49.28 -13.98
N GLY A 91 -21.15 48.64 -14.16
CA GLY A 91 -22.44 49.32 -14.29
C GLY A 91 -22.82 50.04 -13.00
N SER A 92 -23.04 51.35 -13.11
CA SER A 92 -23.57 52.20 -12.06
C SER A 92 -25.02 51.80 -11.72
N PHE A 93 -25.28 51.57 -10.43
CA PHE A 93 -26.62 51.73 -9.86
C PHE A 93 -26.85 53.22 -9.57
N TRP A 94 -28.12 53.62 -9.69
CA TRP A 94 -28.74 54.96 -9.60
C TRP A 94 -28.88 55.71 -10.92
#